data_AF-A0A7Y7ULQ2-F1
#
_entry.id   AF-A0A7Y7ULQ2-F1
#
_cell.length_a   1.000
_cell.length_b   1.000
_cell.length_c   1.000
_cell.angle_alpha   90.00
_cell.angle_beta   90.00
_cell.angle_gamma   90.00
#
_symmetry.space_group_name_H-M   'P 1'
#
loop_
_entity.id
_entity.type
_entity.pdbx_description
1 polymer ?
#
loop_
_entity_poly.entity_id
_entity_poly.type
_entity_poly.pdbx_seq_one_letter_code
_entity_poly.pdbx_strand_id
1 'polypeptide(L)'
;MNRKNKNLKNEIIDKIKKIKFKYFNLPVKSQATILSSLLGIISLFIPWIIDKENNIDWNSFNSISGNIGYILIIIYLIPILIILSSSYKEKIKLYTDFNFKNHYVIINSGLIAISFSIISLSFSNGLTTIGQEITYGNGPILSMSSGLVIIFCGFLLRKEFKKTSSEIILEQLNQNREKIKEKNNMELPF
;
A
#
# COMPACT_ATOMS: atom_id res chain seq x y z
N MET A 1 5.39 44.14 10.75
CA MET A 1 4.92 42.78 10.40
C MET A 1 3.89 42.34 11.45
N ASN A 2 2.63 42.15 11.04
CA ASN A 2 1.45 42.14 11.92
C ASN A 2 1.41 40.93 12.87
N ARG A 3 1.24 41.15 14.19
CA ARG A 3 1.23 40.11 15.25
C ARG A 3 0.22 38.98 14.97
N LYS A 4 -0.93 39.32 14.34
CA LYS A 4 -1.96 38.37 13.89
C LYS A 4 -1.44 37.34 12.87
N ASN A 5 -0.59 37.75 11.92
CA ASN A 5 -0.03 36.85 10.90
C ASN A 5 1.01 35.88 11.47
N LYS A 6 1.73 36.27 12.54
CA LYS A 6 2.71 35.41 13.20
C LYS A 6 2.02 34.26 13.96
N ASN A 7 0.89 34.54 14.60
CA ASN A 7 0.09 33.54 15.32
C ASN A 7 -0.56 32.54 14.36
N LEU A 8 -1.16 33.01 13.26
CA LEU A 8 -1.72 32.14 12.22
C LEU A 8 -0.67 31.21 11.60
N LYS A 9 0.51 31.76 11.27
CA LYS A 9 1.63 30.96 10.74
C LYS A 9 2.07 29.89 11.74
N ASN A 10 2.16 30.23 13.02
CA ASN A 10 2.54 29.29 14.07
C ASN A 10 1.47 28.20 14.30
N GLU A 11 0.17 28.54 14.28
CA GLU A 11 -0.91 27.54 14.37
C GLU A 11 -0.92 26.58 13.18
N ILE A 12 -0.69 27.08 11.97
CA ILE A 12 -0.59 26.26 10.76
C ILE A 12 0.64 25.35 10.86
N ILE A 13 1.79 25.88 11.28
CA ILE A 13 3.01 25.10 11.49
C ILE A 13 2.79 24.02 12.56
N ASP A 14 2.10 24.32 13.66
CA ASP A 14 1.82 23.36 14.71
C ASP A 14 0.81 22.29 14.29
N LYS A 15 -0.20 22.66 13.50
CA LYS A 15 -1.11 21.67 12.87
C LYS A 15 -0.35 20.77 11.90
N ILE A 16 0.50 21.34 11.04
CA ILE A 16 1.34 20.58 10.11
C ILE A 16 2.33 19.69 10.87
N LYS A 17 2.94 20.17 11.96
CA LYS A 17 3.84 19.38 12.82
C LYS A 17 3.10 18.25 13.53
N LYS A 18 1.88 18.47 14.03
CA LYS A 18 1.03 17.42 14.63
C LYS A 18 0.60 16.38 13.60
N ILE A 19 0.29 16.79 12.37
CA ILE A 19 0.04 15.86 11.25
C ILE A 19 1.32 15.09 10.92
N LYS A 20 2.47 15.76 10.85
CA LYS A 20 3.79 15.13 10.64
C LYS A 20 4.08 14.07 11.71
N PHE A 21 3.84 14.36 12.98
CA PHE A 21 4.14 13.41 14.08
C PHE A 21 3.24 12.18 14.14
N LYS A 22 2.00 12.25 13.60
CA LYS A 22 1.06 11.13 13.66
C LYS A 22 1.13 10.20 12.44
N TYR A 23 1.46 10.73 11.26
CA TYR A 23 1.57 9.96 10.02
C TYR A 23 2.98 9.40 9.75
N PHE A 24 4.05 10.02 10.29
CA PHE A 24 5.43 9.50 10.13
C PHE A 24 5.80 8.37 11.10
N ASN A 25 4.92 7.96 12.01
CA ASN A 25 5.19 6.83 12.91
C ASN A 25 5.03 5.44 12.24
N LEU A 26 4.86 5.42 10.92
CA LEU A 26 4.78 4.20 10.12
C LEU A 26 6.17 3.64 9.81
N PRO A 27 6.35 2.31 9.78
CA PRO A 27 7.56 1.71 9.24
C PRO A 27 7.84 2.20 7.81
N VAL A 28 9.11 2.39 7.45
CA VAL A 28 9.52 2.88 6.11
C VAL A 28 8.87 2.07 4.99
N LYS A 29 8.74 0.76 5.17
CA LYS A 29 8.09 -0.16 4.21
C LYS A 29 6.61 0.16 4.02
N SER A 30 5.89 0.49 5.08
CA SER A 30 4.49 0.92 5.03
C SER A 30 4.34 2.27 4.33
N GLN A 31 5.24 3.21 4.62
CA GLN A 31 5.28 4.51 3.94
C GLN A 31 5.53 4.36 2.44
N ALA A 32 6.50 3.50 2.07
CA ALA A 32 6.83 3.20 0.68
C ALA A 32 5.63 2.59 -0.05
N THR A 33 4.94 1.61 0.54
CA THR A 33 3.73 1.03 -0.07
C THR A 33 2.64 2.09 -0.29
N ILE A 34 2.36 2.96 0.68
CA ILE A 34 1.37 4.03 0.52
C ILE A 34 1.78 4.99 -0.61
N LEU A 35 3.05 5.42 -0.63
CA LEU A 35 3.55 6.33 -1.64
C LEU A 35 3.46 5.70 -3.04
N SER A 36 3.82 4.43 -3.18
CA SER A 36 3.69 3.68 -4.43
C SER A 36 2.23 3.52 -4.85
N SER A 37 1.30 3.27 -3.92
CA SER A 37 -0.12 3.24 -4.25
C SER A 37 -0.65 4.60 -4.73
N LEU A 38 -0.19 5.70 -4.12
CA LEU A 38 -0.53 7.05 -4.59
C LEU A 38 0.04 7.34 -5.97
N LEU A 39 1.30 6.96 -6.23
CA LEU A 39 1.91 7.06 -7.57
C LEU A 39 1.15 6.20 -8.59
N GLY A 40 0.70 5.01 -8.19
CA GLY A 40 -0.18 4.16 -8.97
C GLY A 40 -1.49 4.86 -9.34
N ILE A 41 -2.13 5.56 -8.39
CA ILE A 41 -3.34 6.36 -8.67
C ILE A 41 -3.03 7.52 -9.63
N ILE A 42 -1.94 8.25 -9.40
CA ILE A 42 -1.53 9.36 -10.29
C ILE A 42 -1.30 8.85 -11.71
N SER A 43 -0.72 7.66 -11.86
CA SER A 43 -0.47 7.04 -13.17
C SER A 43 -1.74 6.84 -14.01
N LEU A 44 -2.92 6.73 -13.38
CA LEU A 44 -4.20 6.52 -14.06
C LEU A 44 -4.66 7.74 -14.88
N PHE A 45 -4.15 8.93 -14.54
CA PHE A 45 -4.52 10.19 -15.19
C PHE A 45 -3.53 10.63 -16.27
N ILE A 46 -2.35 10.00 -16.32
CA ILE A 46 -1.32 10.22 -17.34
C ILE A 46 -1.76 9.48 -18.64
N PRO A 47 -1.24 9.82 -19.83
CA PRO A 47 -1.54 9.06 -21.03
C PRO A 47 -1.21 7.56 -20.87
N TRP A 48 -2.21 6.72 -21.15
CA TRP A 48 -2.07 5.27 -21.22
C TRP A 48 -1.91 4.78 -22.64
N ILE A 49 -2.62 5.43 -23.55
CA ILE A 49 -2.60 5.18 -24.97
C ILE A 49 -2.39 6.53 -25.66
N ILE A 50 -1.49 6.56 -26.65
CA ILE A 50 -1.14 7.75 -27.42
C ILE A 50 -1.45 7.44 -28.88
N ASP A 51 -2.42 8.14 -29.46
CA ASP A 51 -2.72 8.12 -30.88
C ASP A 51 -1.88 9.17 -31.59
N LYS A 52 -0.89 8.72 -32.37
CA LYS A 52 0.04 9.61 -33.08
C LYS A 52 -0.57 10.24 -34.33
N GLU A 53 -1.51 9.55 -34.97
CA GLU A 53 -2.16 10.02 -36.19
C GLU A 53 -3.06 11.20 -35.90
N ASN A 54 -3.88 11.08 -34.84
CA ASN A 54 -4.81 12.13 -34.43
C ASN A 54 -4.23 13.10 -33.40
N ASN A 55 -3.02 12.84 -32.90
CA ASN A 55 -2.36 13.59 -31.83
C ASN A 55 -3.23 13.71 -30.56
N ILE A 56 -3.78 12.56 -30.13
CA ILE A 56 -4.67 12.46 -28.97
C ILE A 56 -4.09 11.50 -27.94
N ASP A 57 -4.10 11.93 -26.68
CA ASP A 57 -3.72 11.11 -25.54
C ASP A 57 -4.96 10.62 -24.78
N TRP A 58 -5.07 9.31 -24.59
CA TRP A 58 -6.11 8.69 -23.79
C TRP A 58 -5.54 8.13 -22.49
N ASN A 59 -6.16 8.51 -21.38
CA ASN A 59 -5.82 7.98 -20.05
C ASN A 59 -6.60 6.68 -19.77
N SER A 60 -6.34 6.08 -18.60
CA SER A 60 -6.93 4.80 -18.21
C SER A 60 -8.45 4.78 -18.06
N PHE A 61 -9.11 5.94 -17.98
CA PHE A 61 -10.55 6.07 -17.82
C PHE A 61 -11.28 6.20 -19.16
N ASN A 62 -10.55 6.26 -20.27
CA ASN A 62 -11.13 6.32 -21.60
C ASN A 62 -11.61 4.92 -22.05
N SER A 63 -12.68 4.87 -22.85
CA SER A 63 -13.22 3.62 -23.39
C SER A 63 -12.21 2.85 -24.24
N ILE A 64 -11.34 3.55 -24.96
CA ILE A 64 -10.29 2.93 -25.79
C ILE A 64 -9.25 2.24 -24.92
N SER A 65 -9.00 2.75 -23.72
CA SER A 65 -8.17 2.08 -22.70
C SER A 65 -8.95 1.02 -21.90
N GLY A 66 -10.17 0.67 -22.32
CA GLY A 66 -11.00 -0.34 -21.68
C GLY A 66 -11.56 0.07 -20.32
N ASN A 67 -11.55 1.37 -19.98
CA ASN A 67 -12.00 1.90 -18.68
C ASN A 67 -11.27 1.24 -17.47
N ILE A 68 -10.04 0.77 -17.69
CA ILE A 68 -9.26 0.01 -16.71
C ILE A 68 -8.93 0.83 -15.44
N GLY A 69 -8.94 2.15 -15.55
CA GLY A 69 -8.69 3.09 -14.45
C GLY A 69 -9.65 2.93 -13.28
N TYR A 70 -10.93 2.64 -13.52
CA TYR A 70 -11.92 2.45 -12.45
C TYR A 70 -11.64 1.20 -11.61
N ILE A 71 -11.09 0.14 -12.22
CA ILE A 71 -10.71 -1.07 -11.49
C ILE A 71 -9.42 -0.83 -10.72
N LEU A 72 -8.43 -0.21 -11.37
CA LEU A 72 -7.12 0.05 -10.78
C LEU A 72 -7.17 1.04 -9.61
N ILE A 73 -8.05 2.05 -9.63
CA ILE A 73 -8.18 2.98 -8.51
C ILE A 73 -8.62 2.26 -7.23
N ILE A 74 -9.55 1.31 -7.36
CA ILE A 74 -10.01 0.48 -6.23
C ILE A 74 -8.85 -0.39 -5.73
N ILE A 75 -8.12 -1.02 -6.66
CA ILE A 75 -6.96 -1.87 -6.33
C ILE A 75 -5.89 -1.08 -5.56
N TYR A 76 -5.58 0.15 -5.98
CA TYR A 76 -4.58 0.98 -5.30
C TYR A 76 -5.08 1.56 -3.96
N LEU A 77 -6.39 1.71 -3.76
CA LEU A 77 -6.94 2.13 -2.47
C LEU A 77 -6.82 1.04 -1.40
N ILE A 78 -6.95 -0.24 -1.76
CA ILE A 78 -6.85 -1.39 -0.84
C ILE A 78 -5.59 -1.34 0.05
N PRO A 79 -4.35 -1.28 -0.49
CA PRO A 79 -3.14 -1.25 0.33
C PRO A 79 -3.05 -0.02 1.23
N ILE A 80 -3.55 1.14 0.78
CA ILE A 80 -3.62 2.36 1.59
C ILE A 80 -4.54 2.13 2.80
N LEU A 81 -5.76 1.63 2.57
CA LEU A 81 -6.73 1.36 3.63
C LEU A 81 -6.22 0.33 4.64
N ILE A 82 -5.57 -0.75 4.15
CA ILE A 82 -5.02 -1.80 5.02
C ILE A 82 -3.91 -1.24 5.92
N ILE A 83 -2.96 -0.49 5.35
CA ILE A 83 -1.83 0.05 6.11
C ILE A 83 -2.32 1.07 7.14
N LEU A 84 -3.21 2.00 6.74
CA LEU A 84 -3.76 2.98 7.66
C LEU A 84 -4.58 2.30 8.76
N SER A 85 -5.46 1.35 8.43
CA SER A 85 -6.23 0.58 9.40
C SER A 85 -5.32 -0.14 10.41
N SER A 86 -4.23 -0.75 9.93
CA SER A 86 -3.26 -1.43 10.80
C SER A 86 -2.54 -0.51 11.79
N SER A 87 -2.47 0.79 11.50
CA SER A 87 -1.80 1.79 12.32
C SER A 87 -2.67 2.32 13.47
N TYR A 88 -3.99 2.20 13.34
CA TYR A 88 -4.97 2.54 14.39
C TYR A 88 -5.32 1.35 15.30
N LYS A 89 -4.52 0.27 15.23
CA LYS A 89 -4.78 -1.02 15.89
C LYS A 89 -5.06 -0.94 17.39
N GLU A 90 -4.50 0.01 18.14
CA GLU A 90 -4.79 0.12 19.57
C GLU A 90 -6.27 0.42 19.89
N LYS A 91 -7.04 1.01 18.95
CA LYS A 91 -8.47 1.28 19.15
C LYS A 91 -9.41 0.21 18.58
N ILE A 92 -8.99 -0.50 17.53
CA ILE A 92 -9.86 -1.44 16.79
C ILE A 92 -9.76 -2.87 17.35
N LYS A 93 -8.64 -3.23 17.99
CA LYS A 93 -8.45 -4.57 18.60
C LYS A 93 -9.46 -4.89 19.70
N LEU A 94 -10.13 -3.90 20.27
CA LEU A 94 -11.17 -4.07 21.29
C LEU A 94 -12.52 -4.53 20.72
N TYR A 95 -12.74 -4.45 19.40
CA TYR A 95 -14.08 -4.59 18.83
C TYR A 95 -14.23 -5.61 17.69
N THR A 96 -13.15 -6.21 17.19
CA THR A 96 -13.23 -7.18 16.07
C THR A 96 -12.11 -8.23 16.07
N ASP A 97 -12.46 -9.52 16.00
CA ASP A 97 -11.57 -10.69 15.80
C ASP A 97 -11.03 -10.83 14.36
N PHE A 98 -10.95 -9.72 13.62
CA PHE A 98 -10.56 -9.71 12.22
C PHE A 98 -9.04 -9.90 12.06
N ASN A 99 -8.57 -11.14 12.17
CA ASN A 99 -7.16 -11.51 12.00
C ASN A 99 -6.89 -11.91 10.54
N PHE A 100 -7.16 -11.02 9.59
CA PHE A 100 -6.80 -11.29 8.20
C PHE A 100 -5.28 -11.22 8.03
N LYS A 101 -4.78 -12.15 7.21
CA LYS A 101 -3.44 -12.19 6.62
C LYS A 101 -3.22 -10.96 5.71
N ASN A 102 -3.36 -9.75 6.26
CA ASN A 102 -3.52 -8.46 5.56
C ASN A 102 -2.40 -8.17 4.54
N HIS A 103 -1.18 -8.64 4.80
CA HIS A 103 -0.06 -8.45 3.90
C HIS A 103 -0.17 -9.24 2.58
N TYR A 104 -0.91 -10.36 2.55
CA TYR A 104 -1.18 -11.06 1.29
C TYR A 104 -2.13 -10.28 0.39
N VAL A 105 -3.09 -9.57 0.96
CA VAL A 105 -4.01 -8.72 0.19
C VAL A 105 -3.23 -7.55 -0.44
N ILE A 106 -2.26 -6.98 0.28
CA ILE A 106 -1.34 -5.98 -0.28
C ILE A 106 -0.55 -6.57 -1.46
N ILE A 107 0.06 -7.74 -1.30
CA ILE A 107 0.82 -8.40 -2.38
C ILE A 107 -0.08 -8.67 -3.60
N ASN A 108 -1.26 -9.24 -3.37
CA ASN A 108 -2.22 -9.53 -4.44
C ASN A 108 -2.70 -8.27 -5.15
N SER A 109 -2.92 -7.16 -4.42
CA SER A 109 -3.28 -5.88 -5.05
C SER A 109 -2.20 -5.39 -6.01
N GLY A 110 -0.92 -5.52 -5.63
CA GLY A 110 0.19 -5.20 -6.53
C GLY A 110 0.27 -6.12 -7.74
N LEU A 111 0.04 -7.43 -7.57
CA LEU A 111 0.02 -8.40 -8.68
C LEU A 111 -1.09 -8.08 -9.69
N ILE A 112 -2.31 -7.81 -9.20
CA ILE A 112 -3.45 -7.48 -10.06
C ILE A 112 -3.17 -6.18 -10.83
N ALA A 113 -2.60 -5.17 -10.17
CA ALA A 113 -2.22 -3.91 -10.82
C ALA A 113 -1.20 -4.11 -11.96
N ILE A 114 -0.20 -4.98 -11.75
CA ILE A 114 0.77 -5.35 -12.79
C ILE A 114 0.07 -6.07 -13.95
N SER A 115 -0.77 -7.07 -13.66
CA SER A 115 -1.45 -7.85 -14.69
C SER A 115 -2.29 -6.97 -15.61
N PHE A 116 -3.09 -6.05 -15.05
CA PHE A 116 -3.88 -5.10 -15.83
C PHE A 116 -3.00 -4.16 -16.66
N SER A 117 -1.86 -3.72 -16.13
CA SER A 117 -0.91 -2.88 -16.86
C SER A 117 -0.27 -3.64 -18.04
N ILE A 118 0.09 -4.91 -17.86
CA ILE A 118 0.60 -5.78 -18.93
C ILE A 118 -0.46 -6.02 -20.00
N ILE A 119 -1.70 -6.31 -19.60
CA ILE A 119 -2.82 -6.50 -20.55
C ILE A 119 -3.00 -5.25 -21.41
N SER A 120 -2.95 -4.05 -20.80
CA SER A 120 -3.07 -2.78 -21.53
C SER A 120 -1.90 -2.54 -22.50
N LEU A 121 -0.66 -2.86 -22.11
CA LEU A 121 0.50 -2.79 -23.00
C LEU A 121 0.38 -3.75 -24.19
N SER A 122 0.01 -5.00 -23.93
CA SER A 122 -0.20 -6.01 -24.98
C SER A 122 -1.33 -5.62 -25.93
N PHE A 123 -2.41 -5.04 -25.40
CA PHE A 123 -3.52 -4.53 -26.22
C PHE A 123 -3.07 -3.39 -27.13
N SER A 124 -2.33 -2.41 -26.59
CA SER A 124 -1.80 -1.28 -27.36
C SER A 124 -0.87 -1.76 -28.50
N ASN A 125 0.01 -2.72 -28.22
CA ASN A 125 0.82 -3.35 -29.26
C ASN A 125 -0.03 -4.08 -30.31
N GLY A 126 -1.10 -4.76 -29.90
CA GLY A 126 -2.04 -5.39 -30.83
C GLY A 126 -2.68 -4.39 -31.80
N LEU A 127 -3.03 -3.18 -31.31
CA LEU A 127 -3.58 -2.12 -32.15
C LEU A 127 -2.57 -1.62 -33.20
N THR A 128 -1.28 -1.52 -32.85
CA THR A 128 -0.23 -1.17 -33.84
C THR A 128 -0.17 -2.17 -35.00
N THR A 129 -0.31 -3.46 -34.70
CA THR A 129 -0.26 -4.51 -35.73
C THR A 129 -1.48 -4.52 -36.64
N ILE A 130 -2.61 -3.92 -36.22
CA ILE A 130 -3.86 -3.83 -37.00
C ILE A 130 -3.89 -2.54 -37.84
N GLY A 131 -2.83 -1.73 -37.82
CA GLY A 131 -2.68 -0.54 -38.66
C GLY A 131 -3.15 0.76 -38.03
N GLN A 132 -3.37 0.80 -36.71
CA GLN A 132 -3.58 2.05 -35.98
C GLN A 132 -2.24 2.60 -35.48
N GLU A 133 -1.94 3.89 -35.65
CA GLU A 133 -0.72 4.51 -35.09
C GLU A 133 -0.82 4.78 -33.58
N ILE A 134 -1.26 3.77 -32.84
CA ILE A 134 -1.49 3.83 -31.40
C ILE A 134 -0.29 3.28 -30.66
N THR A 135 0.30 4.04 -29.76
CA THR A 135 1.43 3.62 -28.93
C THR A 135 1.09 3.66 -27.45
N TYR A 136 1.85 2.94 -26.61
CA TYR A 136 1.67 3.00 -25.17
C TYR A 136 2.20 4.32 -24.60
N GLY A 137 1.46 4.91 -23.68
CA GLY A 137 1.90 6.05 -22.89
C GLY A 137 2.66 5.64 -21.63
N ASN A 138 3.06 6.63 -20.83
CA ASN A 138 3.82 6.42 -19.59
C ASN A 138 2.96 5.89 -18.43
N GLY A 139 1.64 6.00 -18.50
CA GLY A 139 0.72 5.56 -17.45
C GLY A 139 0.86 4.08 -17.07
N PRO A 140 0.77 3.12 -18.01
CA PRO A 140 0.92 1.70 -17.75
C PRO A 140 2.27 1.35 -17.13
N ILE A 141 3.35 2.01 -17.56
CA ILE A 141 4.72 1.78 -17.05
C ILE A 141 4.81 2.22 -15.59
N LEU A 142 4.29 3.41 -15.27
CA LEU A 142 4.28 3.93 -13.91
C LEU A 142 3.36 3.11 -12.99
N SER A 143 2.23 2.64 -13.51
CA SER A 143 1.32 1.70 -12.83
C SER A 143 2.03 0.39 -12.51
N MET A 144 2.69 -0.23 -13.49
CA MET A 144 3.44 -1.48 -13.30
C MET A 144 4.58 -1.32 -12.29
N SER A 145 5.34 -0.22 -12.39
CA SER A 145 6.42 0.11 -11.45
C SER A 145 5.89 0.26 -10.02
N SER A 146 4.75 0.93 -9.86
CA SER A 146 4.07 1.09 -8.58
C SER A 146 3.61 -0.25 -8.01
N GLY A 147 3.03 -1.12 -8.84
CA GLY A 147 2.64 -2.49 -8.48
C GLY A 147 3.83 -3.32 -7.98
N LEU A 148 4.99 -3.24 -8.64
CA LEU A 148 6.21 -3.96 -8.24
C LEU A 148 6.69 -3.54 -6.84
N VAL A 149 6.70 -2.22 -6.57
CA VAL A 149 7.09 -1.71 -5.25
C VAL A 149 6.10 -2.14 -4.17
N ILE A 150 4.79 -2.15 -4.48
CA ILE A 150 3.75 -2.64 -3.56
C ILE A 150 3.97 -4.12 -3.21
N ILE A 151 4.29 -4.96 -4.20
CA ILE A 151 4.59 -6.39 -3.97
C ILE A 151 5.81 -6.54 -3.08
N PHE A 152 6.91 -5.87 -3.42
CA PHE A 152 8.17 -5.98 -2.68
C PHE A 152 8.01 -5.51 -1.24
N CYS A 153 7.42 -4.33 -1.02
CA CYS A 153 7.18 -3.80 0.31
C CYS A 153 6.17 -4.67 1.09
N GLY A 154 5.11 -5.15 0.42
CA GLY A 154 4.16 -6.09 1.00
C GLY A 154 4.80 -7.40 1.48
N PHE A 155 5.75 -7.94 0.71
CA PHE A 155 6.52 -9.12 1.08
C PHE A 155 7.42 -8.86 2.31
N LEU A 156 8.11 -7.71 2.33
CA LEU A 156 8.96 -7.33 3.46
C LEU A 156 8.15 -7.13 4.75
N LEU A 157 7.00 -6.47 4.67
CA LEU A 157 6.08 -6.29 5.81
C LEU A 157 5.57 -7.63 6.33
N ARG A 158 5.26 -8.57 5.43
CA ARG A 158 4.87 -9.93 5.80
C ARG A 158 5.97 -10.67 6.56
N LYS A 159 7.23 -10.53 6.11
CA LYS A 159 8.38 -11.19 6.74
C LYS A 159 8.60 -10.67 8.16
N GLU A 160 8.51 -9.35 8.36
CA GLU A 160 8.61 -8.74 9.69
C GLU A 160 7.49 -9.20 10.62
N PHE A 161 6.25 -9.17 10.14
CA PHE A 161 5.11 -9.63 10.94
C PHE A 161 5.29 -11.07 11.41
N LYS A 162 5.71 -11.97 10.52
CA LYS A 162 5.95 -13.38 10.88
C LYS A 162 7.04 -13.51 11.94
N LYS A 163 8.15 -12.76 11.81
CA LYS A 163 9.26 -12.77 12.79
C LYS A 163 8.78 -12.32 14.17
N THR A 164 8.13 -11.17 14.24
CA THR A 164 7.61 -10.61 15.50
C THR A 164 6.58 -11.53 16.15
N SER A 165 5.66 -12.12 15.37
CA SER A 165 4.69 -13.09 15.92
C SER A 165 5.38 -14.35 16.46
N SER A 166 6.41 -14.87 15.79
CA SER A 166 7.16 -16.03 16.28
C SER A 166 7.93 -15.74 17.56
N GLU A 167 8.54 -14.56 17.68
CA GLU A 167 9.25 -14.12 18.89
C GLU A 167 8.29 -14.00 20.08
N ILE A 168 7.10 -13.40 19.89
CA ILE A 168 6.07 -13.29 20.93
C ILE A 168 5.60 -14.68 21.41
N ILE A 169 5.37 -15.61 20.47
CA ILE A 169 4.94 -16.98 20.81
C ILE A 169 6.05 -17.70 21.61
N LEU A 170 7.31 -17.55 21.20
CA LEU A 170 8.45 -18.12 21.92
C LEU A 170 8.60 -17.55 23.33
N GLU A 171 8.42 -16.25 23.49
CA GLU A 171 8.47 -15.57 24.79
C GLU A 171 7.35 -16.06 25.72
N GLN A 172 6.12 -16.18 25.21
CA GLN A 172 4.99 -16.75 25.97
C GLN A 172 5.22 -18.22 26.37
N LEU A 173 5.79 -19.03 25.47
CA LEU A 173 6.13 -20.42 25.78
C LEU A 173 7.23 -20.52 26.85
N ASN A 174 8.22 -19.64 26.82
CA ASN A 174 9.29 -19.60 27.82
C ASN A 174 8.77 -19.16 29.18
N GLN A 175 7.95 -18.10 29.25
CA GLN A 175 7.30 -17.66 30.48
C GLN A 175 6.42 -18.77 31.10
N ASN A 176 5.70 -19.52 30.27
CA ASN A 176 4.91 -20.67 30.76
C ASN A 176 5.80 -21.80 31.27
N ARG A 177 6.94 -22.08 30.64
CA ARG A 177 7.91 -23.09 31.11
C ARG A 177 8.56 -22.67 32.43
N GLU A 178 8.87 -21.40 32.62
CA GLU A 178 9.42 -20.87 33.87
C GLU A 178 8.41 -21.00 35.01
N LYS A 179 7.14 -20.63 34.79
CA LYS A 179 6.06 -20.84 35.77
C LYS A 179 5.88 -22.31 36.16
N ILE A 180 6.04 -23.24 35.21
CA ILE A 180 5.97 -24.69 35.48
C ILE A 180 7.18 -25.15 36.33
N LYS A 181 8.38 -24.65 36.04
CA LYS A 181 9.58 -24.95 36.83
C LYS A 181 9.49 -24.40 38.25
N GLU A 182 9.01 -23.17 38.44
CA GLU A 182 8.77 -22.60 39.77
C GLU A 182 7.73 -23.41 40.56
N LYS A 183 6.65 -23.86 39.89
CA LYS A 183 5.64 -24.70 40.52
C LYS A 183 6.17 -26.08 40.93
N ASN A 184 7.10 -26.64 40.16
CA ASN A 184 7.72 -27.94 40.48
C ASN A 184 8.85 -27.83 41.52
N ASN A 185 9.43 -26.65 41.71
CA ASN A 185 10.46 -26.37 42.72
C ASN A 185 9.88 -25.92 44.07
N MET A 186 8.55 -25.77 44.19
CA MET A 186 7.92 -25.67 45.50
C MET A 186 7.95 -27.06 46.14
N GLU A 187 8.94 -27.30 47.01
CA GLU A 187 8.90 -28.43 47.93
C GLU A 187 7.58 -28.36 48.72
N LEU A 188 6.83 -29.45 48.66
CA LEU A 188 5.65 -29.60 49.50
C LEU A 188 6.11 -29.60 50.97
N PRO A 189 5.40 -28.88 51.86
CA PRO A 189 5.75 -28.86 53.27
C PRO A 189 5.37 -30.20 53.90
N PHE A 190 6.23 -31.20 53.76
CA PHE A 190 6.18 -32.43 54.55
C PHE A 190 7.58 -32.71 55.11
#